data_AF-A0A9X0CI68-F1
#
_entry.id   AF-A0A9X0CI68-F1
#
_cell.length_a   1.000
_cell.length_b   1.000
_cell.length_c   1.000
_cell.angle_alpha   90.00
_cell.angle_beta   90.00
_cell.angle_gamma   90.00
#
_symmetry.space_group_name_H-M   'P 1'
#
loop_
_entity.id
_entity.type
_entity.pdbx_description
1 polymer ?
#
loop_
_entity_poly.entity_id
_entity_poly.type
_entity_poly.pdbx_seq_one_letter_code
_entity_poly.pdbx_strand_id
1 'polypeptide(L)'
;MHEEFEVLPPEVSYNHQKKKRRAVIFLLVVLAILCLILVLLLILTFVLRIHCPSNDSADHKEQKKAREEIKVEDALVHFIHVSDINLDMKYNSSIPKSDVCRSDGAITRAESDAPFGRIGCDTPVVLLNSSLEAMKNVTDGKKLEFVLISGKSRNALFVIILLLYIGDSSPHEVVPDKQRILQGIVVTANNLHARFPDIPIFPVLGLHDFLVPFILPNSSDWYETILSHWAPLIVCDGCPIDVNKPTTMAILRKTS
;
A
#
# COMPACT_ATOMS: atom_id res chain seq x y z
N MET A 1 18.63 69.11 56.32
CA MET A 1 19.03 69.38 54.93
C MET A 1 17.89 68.83 54.08
N HIS A 2 16.96 69.71 53.70
CA HIS A 2 15.77 69.33 52.94
C HIS A 2 16.17 69.20 51.47
N GLU A 3 16.12 67.99 50.91
CA GLU A 3 16.12 67.77 49.48
C GLU A 3 14.72 68.10 48.94
N GLU A 4 14.63 69.15 48.14
CA GLU A 4 13.47 69.45 47.30
C GLU A 4 13.32 68.33 46.27
N PHE A 5 12.20 67.60 46.34
CA PHE A 5 11.79 66.68 45.31
C PHE A 5 11.15 67.51 44.18
N GLU A 6 11.92 67.76 43.12
CA GLU A 6 11.48 68.52 41.95
C GLU A 6 10.46 67.70 41.15
N VAL A 7 9.17 67.87 41.49
CA VAL A 7 8.06 67.25 40.76
C VAL A 7 7.86 68.01 39.45
N LEU A 8 8.32 67.43 38.34
CA LEU A 8 8.09 67.95 37.00
C LEU A 8 6.58 68.13 36.73
N PRO A 9 6.15 69.30 36.19
CA PRO A 9 4.74 69.61 36.00
C PRO A 9 4.04 68.64 35.03
N PRO A 10 2.75 68.34 35.26
CA PRO A 10 2.01 67.28 34.54
C PRO A 10 1.93 67.47 33.01
N GLU A 11 2.06 68.69 32.50
CA GLU A 11 2.09 68.97 31.05
C GLU A 11 3.35 68.44 30.33
N VAL A 12 4.50 68.42 31.00
CA VAL A 12 5.77 68.01 30.39
C VAL A 12 5.81 66.48 30.22
N SER A 13 5.24 65.74 31.18
CA SER A 13 5.11 64.28 31.15
C SER A 13 4.16 63.79 30.04
N TYR A 14 3.01 64.47 29.87
CA TYR A 14 2.01 64.11 28.86
C TYR A 14 2.53 64.29 27.41
N ASN A 15 3.21 65.40 27.13
CA ASN A 15 3.77 65.66 25.79
C ASN A 15 4.93 64.72 25.44
N HIS A 16 5.73 64.31 26.44
CA HIS A 16 6.81 63.34 26.23
C HIS A 16 6.26 61.94 25.88
N GLN A 17 5.23 61.47 26.60
CA GLN A 17 4.58 60.19 26.29
C GLN A 17 3.88 60.19 24.91
N LYS A 18 3.24 61.30 24.53
CA LYS A 18 2.61 61.46 23.21
C LYS A 18 3.63 61.41 22.06
N LYS A 19 4.81 62.01 22.25
CA LYS A 19 5.91 61.97 21.28
C LYS A 19 6.50 60.55 21.14
N LYS A 20 6.67 59.84 22.27
CA LYS A 20 7.14 58.44 22.29
C LYS A 20 6.16 57.50 21.59
N ARG A 21 4.84 57.65 21.84
CA ARG A 21 3.80 56.86 21.18
C ARG A 21 3.75 57.10 19.66
N ARG A 22 3.92 58.34 19.21
CA ARG A 22 4.02 58.67 17.78
C ARG A 22 5.25 58.06 17.13
N ALA A 23 6.40 58.06 17.80
CA ALA A 23 7.63 57.43 17.30
C ALA A 23 7.47 55.90 17.16
N VAL A 24 6.84 55.24 18.13
CA VAL A 24 6.57 53.79 18.08
C VAL A 24 5.61 53.44 16.94
N ILE A 25 4.52 54.19 16.77
CA ILE A 25 3.57 53.97 15.66
C ILE A 25 4.27 54.17 14.32
N PHE A 26 5.10 55.21 14.18
CA PHE A 26 5.88 55.44 12.97
C PHE A 26 6.82 54.27 12.66
N LEU A 27 7.53 53.75 13.67
CA LEU A 27 8.42 52.60 13.52
C LEU A 27 7.66 51.34 13.07
N LEU A 28 6.49 51.07 13.65
CA LEU A 28 5.65 49.93 13.27
C LEU A 28 5.15 50.03 11.83
N VAL A 29 4.76 51.24 11.39
CA VAL A 29 4.35 51.48 10.00
C VAL A 29 5.52 51.24 9.04
N VAL A 30 6.72 51.74 9.36
CA VAL A 30 7.92 51.52 8.54
C VAL A 30 8.26 50.03 8.46
N LEU A 31 8.18 49.30 9.59
CA LEU A 31 8.44 47.87 9.62
C LEU A 31 7.42 47.08 8.78
N ALA A 32 6.14 47.44 8.84
CA ALA A 32 5.09 46.81 8.05
C ALA A 32 5.32 47.02 6.54
N ILE A 33 5.72 48.22 6.13
CA ILE A 33 6.04 48.53 4.73
C ILE A 33 7.25 47.72 4.27
N LEU A 34 8.30 47.61 5.09
CA LEU A 34 9.49 46.80 4.77
C LEU A 34 9.13 45.33 4.60
N CYS A 35 8.29 44.76 5.48
CA CYS A 35 7.82 43.39 5.34
C CYS A 35 7.04 43.16 4.04
N LEU A 36 6.17 44.10 3.64
CA LEU A 36 5.43 44.02 2.39
C LEU A 36 6.35 44.03 1.15
N ILE A 37 7.37 44.90 1.15
CA ILE A 37 8.37 44.95 0.08
C ILE A 37 9.14 43.63 -0.01
N LEU A 38 9.52 43.06 1.13
CA LEU A 38 10.30 41.81 1.19
C LEU A 38 9.49 40.60 0.67
N VAL A 39 8.19 40.53 1.02
CA VAL A 39 7.28 39.50 0.48
C VAL A 39 7.10 39.66 -1.03
N LEU A 40 6.94 40.89 -1.53
CA LEU A 40 6.84 41.14 -2.98
C LEU A 40 8.11 40.74 -3.73
N LEU A 41 9.29 41.02 -3.17
CA LEU A 41 10.57 40.60 -3.77
C LEU A 41 10.72 39.07 -3.78
N LEU A 42 10.27 38.37 -2.72
CA LEU A 42 10.28 36.90 -2.68
C LEU A 42 9.33 36.30 -3.71
N ILE A 43 8.12 36.85 -3.85
CA ILE A 43 7.17 36.41 -4.90
C ILE A 43 7.75 36.68 -6.28
N LEU A 44 8.34 37.86 -6.50
CA LEU A 44 8.91 38.22 -7.80
C LEU A 44 10.09 37.32 -8.17
N THR A 45 10.98 37.02 -7.22
CA THR A 45 12.11 36.09 -7.45
C THR A 45 11.65 34.66 -7.68
N PHE A 46 10.58 34.21 -7.02
CA PHE A 46 9.96 32.90 -7.24
C PHE A 46 9.28 32.80 -8.61
N VAL A 47 8.46 33.79 -8.97
CA VAL A 47 7.71 33.83 -10.25
C VAL A 47 8.64 34.01 -11.44
N LEU A 48 9.63 34.91 -11.33
CA LEU A 48 10.58 35.19 -12.41
C LEU A 48 11.79 34.25 -12.44
N ARG A 49 11.89 33.27 -11.51
CA ARG A 49 13.00 32.30 -11.40
C ARG A 49 14.39 32.94 -11.54
N ILE A 50 14.60 34.12 -10.97
CA ILE A 50 15.82 34.93 -11.20
C ILE A 50 17.10 34.26 -10.67
N HIS A 51 16.98 33.22 -9.82
CA HIS A 51 18.11 32.49 -9.24
C HIS A 51 18.31 31.06 -9.78
N CYS A 52 17.74 30.72 -10.93
CA CYS A 52 18.26 29.56 -11.66
C CYS A 52 19.57 30.00 -12.36
N PRO A 53 20.74 29.42 -12.03
CA PRO A 53 21.94 29.65 -12.82
C PRO A 53 21.65 29.12 -14.23
N SER A 54 21.53 30.03 -15.19
CA SER A 54 21.57 29.68 -16.60
C SER A 54 22.98 29.20 -16.90
N ASN A 55 23.18 27.88 -16.88
CA ASN A 55 24.31 27.25 -17.55
C ASN A 55 24.07 27.35 -19.07
N ASP A 56 24.17 28.57 -19.59
CA ASP A 56 24.25 28.85 -21.01
C ASP A 56 25.73 28.88 -21.41
N SER A 57 26.37 27.71 -21.36
CA SER A 57 27.51 27.44 -22.25
C SER A 57 26.96 26.80 -23.51
N ALA A 58 27.34 27.37 -24.66
CA ALA A 58 26.80 27.09 -25.98
C ALA A 58 27.17 25.70 -26.57
N ASP A 59 27.29 24.67 -25.73
CA ASP A 59 27.70 23.30 -26.08
C ASP A 59 26.55 22.29 -25.94
N HIS A 60 25.39 22.71 -25.41
CA HIS A 60 24.25 21.82 -25.11
C HIS A 60 23.20 21.69 -26.22
N LYS A 61 23.34 22.37 -27.37
CA LYS A 61 22.36 22.28 -28.46
C LYS A 61 22.40 20.97 -29.24
N GLU A 62 23.51 20.25 -29.23
CA GLU A 62 23.60 18.93 -29.89
C GLU A 62 23.18 17.76 -28.99
N GLN A 63 23.33 17.88 -27.67
CA GLN A 63 22.92 16.81 -26.74
C GLN A 63 21.44 16.86 -26.32
N LYS A 64 20.78 18.02 -26.42
CA LYS A 64 19.36 18.16 -26.04
C LYS A 64 18.40 17.49 -27.03
N LYS A 65 18.82 17.24 -28.27
CA LYS A 65 18.02 16.52 -29.27
C LYS A 65 18.16 14.98 -29.19
N ALA A 66 19.05 14.47 -28.34
CA ALA A 66 19.25 13.03 -28.11
C ALA A 66 18.77 12.56 -26.73
N ARG A 67 18.18 13.45 -25.91
CA ARG A 67 17.77 13.17 -24.53
C ARG A 67 16.33 13.55 -24.19
N GLU A 68 15.51 13.86 -25.19
CA GLU A 68 14.06 13.87 -25.09
C GLU A 68 13.56 12.54 -25.68
N GLU A 69 12.88 11.74 -24.85
CA GLU A 69 12.37 10.39 -25.08
C GLU A 69 13.36 9.22 -24.98
N ILE A 70 14.08 9.10 -23.85
CA ILE A 70 14.01 7.79 -23.19
C ILE A 70 12.55 7.71 -22.74
N LYS A 71 11.73 6.95 -23.47
CA LYS A 71 10.34 6.70 -23.09
C LYS A 71 10.36 6.22 -21.65
N VAL A 72 9.94 7.08 -20.73
CA VAL A 72 9.94 6.79 -19.29
C VAL A 72 9.16 5.50 -19.01
N GLU A 73 8.17 5.17 -19.85
CA GLU A 73 7.45 3.90 -19.83
C GLU A 73 8.34 2.64 -19.95
N ASP A 74 9.42 2.67 -20.73
CA ASP A 74 10.31 1.51 -20.89
C ASP A 74 11.22 1.28 -19.66
N ALA A 75 11.26 2.25 -18.73
CA ALA A 75 12.05 2.19 -17.50
C ALA A 75 11.19 1.95 -16.24
N LEU A 76 9.87 1.84 -16.36
CA LEU A 76 8.97 1.62 -15.22
C LEU A 76 8.71 0.12 -15.01
N VAL A 77 8.99 -0.33 -13.79
CA VAL A 77 8.64 -1.68 -13.32
C VAL A 77 7.17 -1.70 -12.94
N HIS A 78 6.39 -2.55 -13.60
CA HIS A 78 5.00 -2.82 -13.23
C HIS A 78 4.90 -4.20 -12.59
N PHE A 79 4.20 -4.28 -11.47
CA PHE A 79 3.90 -5.53 -10.77
C PHE A 79 2.50 -5.49 -10.17
N ILE A 80 1.89 -6.66 -9.97
CA ILE A 80 0.62 -6.81 -9.27
C ILE A 80 0.92 -7.28 -7.85
N HIS A 81 0.21 -6.73 -6.86
CA HIS A 81 0.20 -7.25 -5.50
C HIS A 81 -1.22 -7.69 -5.13
N VAL A 82 -1.37 -8.98 -4.83
CA VAL A 82 -2.63 -9.56 -4.33
C VAL A 82 -2.43 -10.01 -2.89
N SER A 83 -3.41 -9.75 -2.03
CA SER A 83 -3.36 -10.16 -0.63
C SER A 83 -4.72 -10.62 -0.12
N ASP A 84 -4.73 -11.36 0.98
CA ASP A 84 -5.92 -11.65 1.78
C ASP A 84 -7.09 -12.29 0.99
N ILE A 85 -6.79 -13.22 0.10
CA ILE A 85 -7.81 -13.87 -0.75
C ILE A 85 -8.88 -14.58 0.09
N ASN A 86 -8.51 -15.26 1.19
CA ASN A 86 -9.42 -15.95 2.12
C ASN A 86 -10.53 -16.74 1.37
N LEU A 87 -10.17 -17.84 0.72
CA LEU A 87 -11.07 -18.56 -0.18
C LEU A 87 -12.08 -19.43 0.59
N ASP A 88 -13.38 -19.19 0.37
CA ASP A 88 -14.47 -20.06 0.82
C ASP A 88 -14.96 -20.97 -0.30
N MET A 89 -14.49 -22.22 -0.29
CA MET A 89 -14.94 -23.25 -1.24
C MET A 89 -16.36 -23.75 -0.98
N LYS A 90 -16.98 -23.39 0.15
CA LYS A 90 -18.36 -23.77 0.48
C LYS A 90 -19.38 -22.70 0.17
N TYR A 91 -18.93 -21.53 -0.28
CA TYR A 91 -19.82 -20.46 -0.65
C TYR A 91 -20.84 -20.94 -1.70
N ASN A 92 -22.12 -20.85 -1.37
CA ASN A 92 -23.19 -21.25 -2.28
C ASN A 92 -24.35 -20.26 -2.18
N SER A 93 -24.50 -19.42 -3.22
CA SER A 93 -25.57 -18.42 -3.28
C SER A 93 -26.97 -19.02 -3.44
N SER A 94 -27.08 -20.32 -3.77
CA SER A 94 -28.35 -21.03 -3.97
C SER A 94 -28.91 -21.69 -2.70
N ILE A 95 -28.15 -21.73 -1.60
CA ILE A 95 -28.54 -22.35 -0.34
C ILE A 95 -29.24 -21.32 0.57
N PRO A 96 -30.16 -21.73 1.48
CA PRO A 96 -30.80 -20.83 2.43
C PRO A 96 -29.80 -19.93 3.19
N LYS A 97 -30.26 -18.72 3.50
CA LYS A 97 -29.44 -17.60 4.00
C LYS A 97 -28.53 -17.95 5.19
N SER A 98 -28.98 -18.84 6.09
CA SER A 98 -28.22 -19.28 7.27
C SER A 98 -26.95 -20.08 6.95
N ASP A 99 -26.86 -20.67 5.76
CA ASP A 99 -25.83 -21.65 5.40
C ASP A 99 -25.10 -21.29 4.08
N VAL A 100 -25.24 -20.05 3.62
CA VAL A 100 -24.61 -19.55 2.37
C VAL A 100 -23.08 -19.63 2.43
N CYS A 101 -22.53 -19.40 3.61
CA CYS A 101 -21.11 -19.46 3.94
C CYS A 101 -20.95 -19.84 5.41
N ARG A 102 -19.76 -20.25 5.83
CA ARG A 102 -19.55 -20.88 7.15
C ARG A 102 -19.48 -19.93 8.34
N SER A 103 -19.52 -18.62 8.14
CA SER A 103 -19.27 -17.67 9.21
C SER A 103 -20.40 -17.69 10.25
N ASP A 104 -20.12 -18.28 11.42
CA ASP A 104 -20.95 -18.15 12.62
C ASP A 104 -21.04 -16.66 13.00
N GLY A 105 -22.15 -16.03 12.62
CA GLY A 105 -22.39 -14.59 12.78
C GLY A 105 -22.64 -13.83 11.48
N ALA A 106 -22.73 -14.51 10.33
CA ALA A 106 -23.17 -13.88 9.10
C ALA A 106 -24.57 -13.28 9.30
N ILE A 107 -24.65 -11.94 9.30
CA ILE A 107 -25.91 -11.21 9.32
C ILE A 107 -26.53 -11.38 7.93
N THR A 108 -27.12 -12.54 7.67
CA THR A 108 -27.65 -12.95 6.37
C THR A 108 -29.06 -12.42 6.14
N ARG A 109 -29.22 -11.09 6.23
CA ARG A 109 -30.51 -10.42 6.02
C ARG A 109 -30.74 -9.96 4.58
N ALA A 110 -29.72 -10.00 3.72
CA ALA A 110 -29.86 -9.56 2.33
C ALA A 110 -30.74 -10.53 1.52
N GLU A 111 -31.75 -10.00 0.82
CA GLU A 111 -32.71 -10.77 0.00
C GLU A 111 -32.23 -11.07 -1.43
N SER A 112 -31.23 -10.36 -1.92
CA SER A 112 -30.74 -10.50 -3.30
C SER A 112 -29.82 -11.70 -3.49
N ASP A 113 -29.83 -12.28 -4.69
CA ASP A 113 -28.77 -13.17 -5.17
C ASP A 113 -27.42 -12.44 -5.09
N ALA A 114 -26.36 -13.17 -4.71
CA ALA A 114 -25.05 -12.61 -4.42
C ALA A 114 -23.92 -13.53 -4.90
N PRO A 115 -23.83 -13.83 -6.21
CA PRO A 115 -22.88 -14.82 -6.72
C PRO A 115 -21.41 -14.47 -6.46
N PHE A 116 -21.12 -13.18 -6.25
CA PHE A 116 -19.78 -12.65 -5.97
C PHE A 116 -19.45 -12.51 -4.47
N GLY A 117 -20.33 -12.96 -3.57
CA GLY A 117 -20.06 -12.93 -2.13
C GLY A 117 -20.99 -12.02 -1.34
N ARG A 118 -20.89 -12.12 -0.01
CA ARG A 118 -21.66 -11.30 0.94
C ARG A 118 -20.75 -10.79 2.04
N ILE A 119 -21.09 -9.63 2.60
CA ILE A 119 -20.42 -9.11 3.79
C ILE A 119 -20.61 -10.12 4.93
N GLY A 120 -19.50 -10.48 5.58
CA GLY A 120 -19.47 -11.51 6.63
C GLY A 120 -19.12 -12.91 6.11
N CYS A 121 -19.03 -13.12 4.79
CA CYS A 121 -18.47 -14.33 4.20
C CYS A 121 -17.04 -14.08 3.69
N ASP A 122 -16.29 -15.16 3.61
CA ASP A 122 -15.02 -15.23 2.89
C ASP A 122 -15.24 -15.30 1.36
N THR A 123 -14.16 -15.19 0.58
CA THR A 123 -14.19 -14.99 -0.87
C THR A 123 -14.69 -16.23 -1.61
N PRO A 124 -15.76 -16.14 -2.40
CA PRO A 124 -16.17 -17.23 -3.30
C PRO A 124 -15.18 -17.42 -4.44
N VAL A 125 -15.08 -18.64 -4.96
CA VAL A 125 -14.26 -18.95 -6.16
C VAL A 125 -14.63 -18.05 -7.35
N VAL A 126 -15.92 -17.72 -7.51
CA VAL A 126 -16.39 -16.85 -8.60
C VAL A 126 -15.82 -15.44 -8.50
N LEU A 127 -15.72 -14.89 -7.28
CA LEU A 127 -15.11 -13.58 -7.07
C LEU A 127 -13.60 -13.62 -7.34
N LEU A 128 -12.88 -14.63 -6.83
CA LEU A 128 -11.45 -14.81 -7.11
C LEU A 128 -11.18 -14.84 -8.63
N ASN A 129 -11.93 -15.67 -9.36
CA ASN A 129 -11.77 -15.80 -10.80
C ASN A 129 -12.06 -14.48 -11.53
N SER A 130 -13.13 -13.78 -11.16
CA SER A 130 -13.49 -12.50 -11.75
C SER A 130 -12.43 -11.42 -11.48
N SER A 131 -11.85 -11.39 -10.28
CA SER A 131 -10.80 -10.44 -9.92
C SER A 131 -9.52 -10.71 -10.70
N LEU A 132 -9.10 -11.97 -10.83
CA LEU A 132 -7.92 -12.35 -11.62
C LEU A 132 -8.10 -12.06 -13.10
N GLU A 133 -9.30 -12.27 -13.63
CA GLU A 133 -9.63 -11.92 -15.02
C GLU A 133 -9.58 -10.40 -15.23
N ALA A 134 -10.13 -9.62 -14.31
CA ALA A 134 -10.05 -8.16 -14.36
C ALA A 134 -8.60 -7.68 -14.32
N MET A 135 -7.77 -8.24 -13.43
CA MET A 135 -6.34 -7.94 -13.35
C MET A 135 -5.63 -8.21 -14.67
N LYS A 136 -5.84 -9.40 -15.25
CA LYS A 136 -5.27 -9.75 -16.56
C LYS A 136 -5.68 -8.75 -17.64
N ASN A 137 -6.96 -8.40 -17.70
CA ASN A 137 -7.48 -7.49 -18.72
C ASN A 137 -6.93 -6.06 -18.59
N VAL A 138 -6.72 -5.54 -17.37
CA VAL A 138 -6.17 -4.17 -17.20
C VAL A 138 -4.65 -4.10 -17.38
N THR A 139 -3.98 -5.25 -17.33
CA THR A 139 -2.55 -5.39 -17.63
C THR A 139 -2.28 -5.89 -19.04
N ASP A 140 -3.31 -6.16 -19.84
CA ASP A 140 -3.14 -6.61 -21.22
C ASP A 140 -2.38 -5.54 -22.03
N GLY A 141 -1.39 -5.98 -22.81
CA GLY A 141 -0.47 -5.12 -23.54
C GLY A 141 0.54 -4.33 -22.68
N LYS A 142 0.57 -4.50 -21.35
CA LYS A 142 1.60 -3.91 -20.46
C LYS A 142 2.66 -4.94 -20.11
N LYS A 143 3.91 -4.49 -20.02
CA LYS A 143 5.01 -5.33 -19.53
C LYS A 143 4.92 -5.46 -18.01
N LEU A 144 4.40 -6.58 -17.52
CA LEU A 144 4.40 -6.93 -16.10
C LEU A 144 5.66 -7.75 -15.79
N GLU A 145 6.40 -7.35 -14.76
CA GLU A 145 7.66 -8.02 -14.40
C GLU A 145 7.43 -9.18 -13.42
N PHE A 146 6.47 -9.05 -12.50
CA PHE A 146 6.10 -10.11 -11.57
C PHE A 146 4.72 -9.90 -10.92
N VAL A 147 4.22 -10.95 -10.28
CA VAL A 147 3.08 -10.89 -9.36
C VAL A 147 3.55 -11.25 -7.96
N LEU A 148 3.26 -10.41 -6.98
CA LEU A 148 3.47 -10.69 -5.55
C LEU A 148 2.15 -11.13 -4.93
N ILE A 149 2.15 -12.23 -4.19
CA ILE A 149 0.99 -12.67 -3.41
C ILE A 149 1.40 -12.77 -1.95
N SER A 150 0.74 -12.02 -1.08
CA SER A 150 0.94 -12.14 0.36
C SER A 150 -0.30 -12.74 1.02
N GLY A 151 -0.12 -13.82 1.79
CA GLY A 151 -1.16 -14.27 2.71
C GLY A 151 -1.38 -13.26 3.85
N LYS A 152 -2.53 -13.37 4.52
CA LYS A 152 -2.90 -12.48 5.65
C LYS A 152 -1.83 -12.49 6.75
N SER A 153 -1.39 -11.30 7.14
CA SER A 153 -0.64 -11.04 8.37
C SER A 153 -1.50 -10.15 9.27
N ARG A 154 -2.02 -10.68 10.38
CA ARG A 154 -2.50 -9.84 11.49
C ARG A 154 -1.35 -9.61 12.45
N ASN A 155 -0.74 -8.43 12.40
CA ASN A 155 0.06 -7.92 13.51
C ASN A 155 -0.85 -7.14 14.48
N ALA A 156 -0.83 -7.61 15.73
CA ALA A 156 -1.01 -6.88 17.00
C ALA A 156 -2.18 -5.90 17.13
N LEU A 157 -3.24 -6.34 17.82
CA LEU A 157 -3.76 -5.72 19.06
C LEU A 157 -5.13 -6.32 19.38
N PHE A 158 -5.19 -7.48 20.06
CA PHE A 158 -6.29 -7.87 20.95
C PHE A 158 -5.94 -9.18 21.68
N VAL A 159 -4.83 -9.17 22.42
CA VAL A 159 -4.70 -10.10 23.54
C VAL A 159 -5.52 -9.51 24.68
N ILE A 160 -6.35 -10.34 25.31
CA ILE A 160 -7.36 -10.01 26.33
C ILE A 160 -8.73 -9.60 25.73
N ILE A 161 -9.40 -10.52 25.05
CA ILE A 161 -10.70 -11.03 25.55
C ILE A 161 -10.69 -12.55 25.38
N LEU A 162 -10.60 -13.22 26.53
CA LEU A 162 -10.72 -14.66 26.72
C LEU A 162 -12.03 -15.18 26.10
N LEU A 163 -11.91 -16.31 25.38
CA LEU A 163 -12.89 -17.40 25.31
C LEU A 163 -14.13 -17.34 24.42
N LEU A 164 -14.38 -16.28 23.65
CA LEU A 164 -15.44 -16.31 22.63
C LEU A 164 -14.98 -15.46 21.45
N TYR A 165 -15.29 -15.89 20.22
CA TYR A 165 -15.30 -15.08 19.00
C TYR A 165 -13.98 -14.85 18.19
N ILE A 166 -13.94 -15.47 16.99
CA ILE A 166 -13.48 -14.96 15.66
C ILE A 166 -11.99 -15.12 15.19
N GLY A 167 -11.80 -16.00 14.18
CA GLY A 167 -11.18 -15.77 12.83
C GLY A 167 -9.64 -15.84 12.58
N ASP A 168 -9.08 -15.91 11.35
CA ASP A 168 -9.47 -16.47 10.02
C ASP A 168 -8.39 -16.28 8.90
N SER A 169 -8.15 -17.32 8.07
CA SER A 169 -7.87 -17.28 6.59
C SER A 169 -7.89 -18.69 5.95
N SER A 170 -8.02 -19.74 6.75
CA SER A 170 -8.84 -20.90 6.39
C SER A 170 -10.28 -20.51 6.68
N PRO A 171 -11.29 -20.77 5.82
CA PRO A 171 -12.68 -20.37 6.09
C PRO A 171 -13.00 -20.65 7.54
N HIS A 172 -13.58 -19.68 8.26
CA HIS A 172 -13.80 -19.68 9.73
C HIS A 172 -14.28 -21.05 10.24
N GLU A 173 -13.35 -21.98 10.40
CA GLU A 173 -13.62 -23.37 10.68
C GLU A 173 -13.36 -23.56 12.16
N VAL A 174 -14.40 -24.00 12.87
CA VAL A 174 -14.32 -24.40 14.29
C VAL A 174 -13.23 -25.45 14.51
N VAL A 175 -12.83 -26.18 13.45
CA VAL A 175 -11.70 -27.12 13.43
C VAL A 175 -10.92 -26.94 12.12
N PRO A 176 -9.69 -26.38 12.15
CA PRO A 176 -8.90 -26.17 10.96
C PRO A 176 -8.53 -27.50 10.28
N ASP A 177 -8.86 -27.61 9.00
CA ASP A 177 -8.58 -28.78 8.16
C ASP A 177 -7.37 -28.52 7.24
N LYS A 178 -6.27 -29.25 7.47
CA LYS A 178 -5.01 -29.16 6.71
C LYS A 178 -5.24 -29.28 5.21
N GLN A 179 -6.13 -30.19 4.80
CA GLN A 179 -6.37 -30.47 3.39
C GLN A 179 -7.10 -29.31 2.73
N ARG A 180 -8.02 -28.67 3.44
CA ARG A 180 -8.74 -27.50 2.91
C ARG A 180 -7.86 -26.28 2.79
N ILE A 181 -6.99 -26.04 3.77
CA ILE A 181 -5.97 -24.98 3.70
C ILE A 181 -5.09 -25.20 2.48
N LEU A 182 -4.55 -26.41 2.34
CA LEU A 182 -3.73 -26.77 1.18
C LEU A 182 -4.51 -26.58 -0.13
N GLN A 183 -5.76 -27.01 -0.18
CA GLN A 183 -6.60 -26.86 -1.36
C GLN A 183 -6.84 -25.39 -1.71
N GLY A 184 -7.06 -24.50 -0.73
CA GLY A 184 -7.16 -23.06 -0.95
C GLY A 184 -5.89 -22.47 -1.57
N ILE A 185 -4.72 -22.84 -1.03
CA ILE A 185 -3.41 -22.44 -1.55
C ILE A 185 -3.22 -22.92 -3.00
N VAL A 186 -3.53 -24.19 -3.28
CA VAL A 186 -3.36 -24.82 -4.59
C VAL A 186 -4.32 -24.22 -5.63
N VAL A 187 -5.60 -24.06 -5.28
CA VAL A 187 -6.60 -23.45 -6.17
C VAL A 187 -6.22 -22.02 -6.51
N THR A 188 -5.74 -21.26 -5.53
CA THR A 188 -5.26 -19.89 -5.72
C THR A 188 -4.06 -19.86 -6.67
N ALA A 189 -3.03 -20.66 -6.38
CA ALA A 189 -1.82 -20.74 -7.21
C ALA A 189 -2.14 -21.15 -8.66
N ASN A 190 -2.99 -22.16 -8.85
CA ASN A 190 -3.37 -22.63 -10.18
C ASN A 190 -4.15 -21.57 -10.96
N ASN A 191 -5.08 -20.86 -10.33
CA ASN A 191 -5.85 -19.81 -11.01
C ASN A 191 -4.97 -18.63 -11.42
N LEU A 192 -4.02 -18.24 -10.58
CA LEU A 192 -3.03 -17.20 -10.89
C LEU A 192 -2.12 -17.61 -12.05
N HIS A 193 -1.52 -18.80 -11.98
CA HIS A 193 -0.65 -19.31 -13.04
C HIS A 193 -1.41 -19.45 -14.38
N ALA A 194 -2.69 -19.83 -14.35
CA ALA A 194 -3.51 -19.88 -15.56
C ALA A 194 -3.76 -18.51 -16.21
N ARG A 195 -3.74 -17.41 -15.44
CA ARG A 195 -3.94 -16.04 -15.96
C ARG A 195 -2.63 -15.35 -16.34
N PHE A 196 -1.56 -15.67 -15.63
CA PHE A 196 -0.22 -15.10 -15.80
C PHE A 196 0.81 -16.24 -15.96
N PRO A 197 0.72 -17.03 -17.05
CA PRO A 197 1.56 -18.22 -17.23
C PRO A 197 3.04 -17.88 -17.52
N ASP A 198 3.28 -16.71 -18.08
CA ASP A 198 4.55 -16.22 -18.59
C ASP A 198 5.22 -15.18 -17.69
N ILE A 199 4.68 -14.97 -16.48
CA ILE A 199 5.14 -13.99 -15.51
C ILE A 199 5.48 -14.71 -14.20
N PRO A 200 6.64 -14.43 -13.57
CA PRO A 200 6.98 -15.04 -12.29
C PRO A 200 6.04 -14.55 -11.18
N ILE A 201 5.63 -15.49 -10.34
CA ILE A 201 4.73 -15.21 -9.21
C ILE A 201 5.44 -15.60 -7.92
N PHE A 202 5.49 -14.66 -6.98
CA PHE A 202 6.16 -14.80 -5.69
C PHE A 202 5.13 -14.87 -4.56
N PRO A 203 4.73 -16.09 -4.14
CA PRO A 203 3.85 -16.27 -3.01
C PRO A 203 4.59 -16.19 -1.67
N VAL A 204 3.92 -15.64 -0.66
CA VAL A 204 4.37 -15.55 0.72
C VAL A 204 3.31 -16.13 1.63
N LEU A 205 3.71 -17.03 2.54
CA LEU A 205 2.79 -17.62 3.50
C LEU A 205 2.29 -16.59 4.50
N GLY A 206 0.97 -16.51 4.61
CA GLY A 206 0.26 -15.83 5.68
C GLY A 206 0.08 -16.70 6.91
N LEU A 207 -0.38 -16.06 7.98
CA LEU A 207 -0.59 -16.67 9.30
C LEU A 207 -1.54 -17.88 9.28
N HIS A 208 -2.52 -17.84 8.40
CA HIS A 208 -3.63 -18.78 8.32
C HIS A 208 -3.53 -19.72 7.12
N ASP A 209 -2.42 -19.67 6.39
CA ASP A 209 -1.97 -20.73 5.50
C ASP A 209 -1.42 -21.93 6.30
N PHE A 210 -1.83 -22.04 7.58
CA PHE A 210 -1.46 -23.10 8.50
C PHE A 210 -2.56 -23.43 9.51
N LEU A 211 -2.51 -24.67 10.02
CA LEU A 211 -3.48 -25.31 10.91
C LEU A 211 -3.66 -24.62 12.28
N VAL A 212 -2.59 -24.11 12.87
CA VAL A 212 -2.66 -23.42 14.16
C VAL A 212 -2.42 -21.94 13.91
N PRO A 213 -3.43 -21.06 14.13
CA PRO A 213 -3.21 -19.63 14.08
C PRO A 213 -2.01 -19.29 14.98
N PHE A 214 -1.08 -18.48 14.48
CA PHE A 214 0.08 -17.97 15.24
C PHE A 214 1.26 -18.91 15.48
N ILE A 215 1.26 -20.15 14.95
CA ILE A 215 2.45 -21.02 15.00
C ILE A 215 2.71 -21.61 13.61
N LEU A 216 3.64 -21.02 12.88
CA LEU A 216 4.19 -21.66 11.68
C LEU A 216 4.97 -22.91 12.11
N PRO A 217 4.76 -24.07 11.47
CA PRO A 217 5.41 -25.31 11.86
C PRO A 217 6.91 -25.21 11.61
N ASN A 218 7.70 -25.95 12.37
CA ASN A 218 9.11 -26.20 12.02
C ASN A 218 9.27 -27.51 11.20
N SER A 219 8.20 -27.97 10.53
CA SER A 219 8.19 -29.23 9.79
C SER A 219 8.48 -28.99 8.31
N SER A 220 9.44 -29.73 7.75
CA SER A 220 9.76 -29.73 6.31
C SER A 220 8.56 -30.08 5.44
N ASP A 221 7.76 -31.08 5.83
CA ASP A 221 6.79 -31.70 4.92
C ASP A 221 5.68 -30.75 4.46
N TRP A 222 5.24 -29.81 5.32
CA TRP A 222 4.23 -28.81 4.94
C TRP A 222 4.79 -27.82 3.92
N TYR A 223 5.97 -27.29 4.19
CA TYR A 223 6.64 -26.34 3.29
C TYR A 223 7.06 -27.00 1.99
N GLU A 224 7.54 -28.24 2.02
CA GLU A 224 7.85 -29.04 0.82
C GLU A 224 6.60 -29.28 -0.03
N THR A 225 5.47 -29.61 0.61
CA THR A 225 4.20 -29.79 -0.11
C THR A 225 3.78 -28.49 -0.78
N ILE A 226 3.78 -27.36 -0.06
CA ILE A 226 3.43 -26.05 -0.63
C ILE A 226 4.41 -25.66 -1.74
N LEU A 227 5.71 -25.81 -1.50
CA LEU A 227 6.76 -25.48 -2.47
C LEU A 227 6.57 -26.29 -3.75
N SER A 228 6.16 -27.56 -3.68
CA SER A 228 5.90 -28.37 -4.88
C SER A 228 4.80 -27.78 -5.77
N HIS A 229 3.81 -27.09 -5.19
CA HIS A 229 2.74 -26.41 -5.91
C HIS A 229 3.11 -25.01 -6.37
N TRP A 230 3.96 -24.30 -5.61
CA TRP A 230 4.42 -22.95 -5.95
C TRP A 230 5.67 -22.93 -6.83
N ALA A 231 6.38 -24.04 -6.95
CA ALA A 231 7.59 -24.16 -7.76
C ALA A 231 7.39 -23.67 -9.20
N PRO A 232 6.38 -24.13 -9.97
CA PRO A 232 6.11 -23.65 -11.34
C PRO A 232 5.97 -22.13 -11.44
N LEU A 233 5.32 -21.53 -10.44
CA LEU A 233 5.08 -20.09 -10.35
C LEU A 233 6.39 -19.30 -10.12
N ILE A 234 7.24 -19.78 -9.21
CA ILE A 234 8.46 -19.07 -8.79
C ILE A 234 9.59 -19.26 -9.82
N VAL A 235 9.76 -20.46 -10.35
CA VAL A 235 10.75 -20.72 -11.42
C VAL A 235 10.27 -20.21 -12.77
N CYS A 236 8.98 -19.85 -12.87
CA CYS A 236 8.27 -19.46 -14.08
C CYS A 236 8.54 -20.46 -15.21
N ASP A 237 7.93 -21.64 -15.12
CA ASP A 237 8.08 -22.67 -16.14
C ASP A 237 7.47 -22.28 -17.50
N GLY A 238 6.40 -21.47 -17.48
CA GLY A 238 5.78 -20.88 -18.67
C GLY A 238 6.43 -19.60 -19.19
N CYS A 239 7.44 -19.03 -18.51
CA CYS A 239 8.18 -17.86 -19.01
C CYS A 239 8.89 -18.18 -20.34
N PRO A 240 8.99 -17.21 -21.27
CA PRO A 240 9.76 -17.35 -22.50
C PRO A 240 11.22 -17.72 -22.24
N ILE A 241 11.83 -18.46 -23.18
CA ILE A 241 13.20 -19.01 -23.04
C ILE A 241 14.26 -17.90 -22.96
N ASP A 242 13.98 -16.76 -23.58
CA ASP A 242 14.84 -15.58 -23.63
C ASP A 242 14.72 -14.68 -22.39
N VAL A 243 13.75 -14.95 -21.50
CA VAL A 243 13.63 -14.24 -20.22
C VAL A 243 14.50 -14.91 -19.16
N ASN A 244 15.28 -14.10 -18.45
CA ASN A 244 16.05 -14.59 -17.30
C ASN A 244 15.08 -15.10 -16.22
N LYS A 245 15.10 -16.41 -16.00
CA LYS A 245 14.29 -17.04 -14.94
C LYS A 245 14.75 -16.55 -13.56
N PRO A 246 13.84 -16.31 -12.61
CA PRO A 246 14.21 -15.77 -11.30
C PRO A 246 15.14 -16.68 -10.50
N THR A 247 14.98 -18.00 -10.66
CA THR A 247 15.69 -19.01 -9.88
C THR A 247 15.59 -20.40 -10.54
N THR A 248 16.12 -21.43 -9.87
CA THR A 248 16.01 -22.84 -10.27
C THR A 248 15.45 -23.69 -9.14
N MET A 249 14.89 -24.87 -9.45
CA MET A 249 14.45 -25.83 -8.44
C MET A 249 15.57 -26.26 -7.47
N ALA A 250 16.81 -26.33 -7.96
CA ALA A 250 17.96 -26.67 -7.13
C ALA A 250 18.32 -25.56 -6.12
N ILE A 251 18.08 -24.30 -6.47
CA ILE A 251 18.27 -23.16 -5.57
C ILE A 251 17.11 -23.11 -4.56
N LEU A 252 15.86 -23.24 -5.03
CA LEU A 252 14.68 -23.19 -4.16
C LEU A 252 14.74 -24.19 -3.02
N ARG A 253 15.09 -25.46 -3.32
CA ARG A 253 15.23 -26.53 -2.32
C ARG A 253 16.34 -26.32 -1.29
N LYS A 254 17.31 -25.44 -1.57
CA LYS A 254 18.38 -25.12 -0.61
C LYS A 254 18.00 -24.00 0.35
N THR A 255 16.98 -23.22 0.00
CA THR A 255 16.57 -22.00 0.72
C THR A 255 15.21 -22.12 1.40
N SER A 256 14.47 -23.21 1.13
CA SER A 256 13.22 -23.60 1.78
C SER A 256 13.47 -24.50 2.98
#